data_AF-A0A963CE07-F1
#
_entry.id   AF-A0A963CE07-F1
#
_cell.length_a   1.000
_cell.length_b   1.000
_cell.length_c   1.000
_cell.angle_alpha   90.00
_cell.angle_beta   90.00
_cell.angle_gamma   90.00
#
_symmetry.space_group_name_H-M   'P 1'
#
loop_
_entity.id
_entity.type
_entity.pdbx_description
1 polymer ?
#
loop_
_entity_poly.entity_id
_entity_poly.type
_entity_poly.pdbx_seq_one_letter_code
_entity_poly.pdbx_strand_id
1 'polypeptide(L)'
;MASSDATAGSSRPERRKDPARRARIEQALGIVRPFFEAESQWAGHSLDHMAYRRLRELMPDLAQAEVHLLVVVASRIFAPDPR
;
A
#
# COMPACT_ATOMS: atom_id res chain seq x y z
N MET A 1 36.22 -34.91 -9.82
CA MET A 1 36.25 -33.58 -10.48
C MET A 1 35.13 -33.62 -11.52
N ALA A 2 34.06 -32.84 -11.54
CA ALA A 2 33.69 -31.54 -10.96
C ALA A 2 32.34 -31.66 -10.21
N SER A 3 32.16 -31.12 -9.01
CA SER A 3 31.83 -29.72 -8.64
C SER A 3 30.47 -29.25 -9.17
N SER A 4 29.50 -29.31 -8.26
CA SER A 4 28.37 -28.42 -7.98
C SER A 4 28.07 -27.29 -8.96
N ASP A 5 26.80 -27.18 -9.36
CA ASP A 5 26.03 -26.00 -8.96
C ASP A 5 24.55 -26.36 -8.80
N ALA A 6 24.13 -26.47 -7.53
CA ALA A 6 22.73 -26.53 -7.18
C ALA A 6 22.19 -25.11 -7.36
N THR A 7 21.45 -24.86 -8.44
CA THR A 7 20.61 -23.68 -8.54
C THR A 7 19.60 -23.73 -7.39
N ALA A 8 19.95 -23.01 -6.32
CA ALA A 8 19.09 -22.73 -5.20
C ALA A 8 17.78 -22.16 -5.74
N GLY A 9 16.74 -23.01 -5.78
CA GLY A 9 15.37 -22.57 -5.95
C GLY A 9 15.08 -21.60 -4.82
N SER A 10 15.15 -20.31 -5.15
CA SER A 10 14.76 -19.22 -4.28
C SER A 10 13.39 -19.53 -3.71
N SER A 11 13.35 -19.98 -2.46
CA SER A 11 12.15 -20.17 -1.67
C SER A 11 11.60 -18.79 -1.28
N ARG A 12 11.30 -17.95 -2.28
CA ARG A 12 10.56 -16.71 -2.06
C ARG A 12 9.17 -17.16 -1.57
N PRO A 13 8.74 -16.80 -0.36
CA PRO A 13 7.38 -17.11 0.06
C PRO A 13 6.43 -16.53 -0.98
N GLU A 14 5.74 -17.43 -1.69
CA GLU A 14 4.69 -17.13 -2.65
C GLU A 14 3.84 -15.98 -2.09
N ARG A 15 3.70 -14.88 -2.82
CA ARG A 15 2.96 -13.67 -2.37
C ARG A 15 1.53 -13.96 -1.89
N ARG A 16 0.98 -15.14 -2.22
CA ARG A 16 -0.32 -15.66 -1.82
C ARG A 16 -0.37 -16.31 -0.43
N LYS A 17 0.76 -16.45 0.28
CA LYS A 17 0.85 -17.20 1.55
C LYS A 17 0.61 -16.38 2.83
N ASP A 18 0.45 -15.06 2.75
CA ASP A 18 0.23 -14.21 3.92
C ASP A 18 -1.14 -13.50 3.87
N PRO A 19 -2.23 -14.18 4.28
CA PRO A 19 -3.57 -13.60 4.29
C PRO A 19 -3.70 -12.43 5.28
N ALA A 20 -2.95 -12.43 6.38
CA ALA A 20 -3.00 -11.37 7.39
C ALA A 20 -2.41 -10.06 6.87
N ARG A 21 -1.31 -10.14 6.11
CA ARG A 21 -0.75 -8.96 5.42
C ARG A 21 -1.71 -8.42 4.37
N ARG A 22 -2.37 -9.30 3.61
CA ARG A 22 -3.34 -8.88 2.60
C ARG A 22 -4.53 -8.15 3.23
N ALA A 23 -5.10 -8.70 4.30
CA ALA A 23 -6.20 -8.07 5.02
C ALA A 23 -5.83 -6.68 5.55
N ARG A 24 -4.61 -6.52 6.09
CA ARG A 24 -4.11 -5.22 6.55
C ARG A 24 -3.97 -4.20 5.42
N ILE A 25 -3.49 -4.62 4.25
CA ILE A 25 -3.39 -3.74 3.07
C ILE A 25 -4.78 -3.35 2.58
N GLU A 26 -5.71 -4.30 2.47
CA GLU A 26 -7.09 -4.03 2.05
C GLU A 26 -7.80 -3.07 3.01
N GLN A 27 -7.60 -3.25 4.32
CA GLN A 27 -8.10 -2.33 5.34
C GLN A 27 -7.49 -0.93 5.19
N ALA A 28 -6.17 -0.82 5.06
CA ALA A 28 -5.47 0.45 4.88
C ALA A 28 -5.97 1.20 3.64
N LEU A 29 -6.14 0.49 2.52
CA LEU A 29 -6.68 1.05 1.28
C LEU A 29 -8.14 1.51 1.44
N GLY A 30 -8.96 0.78 2.20
CA GLY A 30 -10.32 1.19 2.55
C GLY A 30 -10.36 2.49 3.35
N ILE A 31 -9.44 2.67 4.31
CA ILE A 31 -9.33 3.88 5.13
C ILE A 31 -8.97 5.11 4.29
N VAL A 32 -8.01 4.96 3.37
CA VAL A 32 -7.49 6.11 2.61
C VAL A 32 -8.26 6.42 1.33
N ARG A 33 -9.03 5.47 0.81
CA ARG A 33 -9.79 5.63 -0.44
C ARG A 33 -10.60 6.94 -0.51
N PRO A 34 -11.38 7.33 0.52
CA PRO A 34 -12.20 8.54 0.43
C PRO A 34 -11.38 9.81 0.20
N PHE A 35 -10.11 9.86 0.61
CA PHE A 35 -9.25 11.04 0.44
C PHE A 35 -8.75 11.24 -0.99
N PHE A 36 -8.90 10.23 -1.86
CA PHE A 36 -8.45 10.25 -3.24
C PHE A 36 -9.61 10.25 -4.26
N GLU A 37 -10.85 10.04 -3.80
CA GLU A 37 -12.04 10.13 -4.65
C GLU A 37 -12.24 11.55 -5.17
N ALA A 38 -12.62 11.70 -6.45
CA ALA A 38 -12.76 13.00 -7.11
C ALA A 38 -13.72 13.97 -6.38
N GLU A 39 -14.76 13.43 -5.75
CA GLU A 39 -15.74 14.21 -4.96
C GLU A 39 -15.16 14.78 -3.67
N SER A 40 -14.12 14.15 -3.13
CA SER A 40 -13.44 14.55 -1.89
C SER A 40 -12.16 15.36 -2.14
N GLN A 41 -11.78 15.55 -3.40
CA GLN A 41 -10.64 16.39 -3.76
C GLN A 41 -10.97 17.85 -3.50
N TRP A 42 -10.08 18.55 -2.81
CA TRP A 42 -10.27 19.97 -2.57
C TRP A 42 -9.48 20.77 -3.61
N ALA A 43 -10.19 21.48 -4.49
CA ALA A 43 -9.60 22.25 -5.59
C ALA A 43 -8.64 21.44 -6.49
N GLY A 44 -8.90 20.15 -6.69
CA GLY A 44 -8.06 19.26 -7.51
C GLY A 44 -6.78 18.78 -6.82
N HIS A 45 -6.58 19.09 -5.53
CA HIS A 45 -5.49 18.56 -4.73
C HIS A 45 -5.96 17.34 -3.92
N SER A 46 -5.17 16.28 -3.96
CA SER A 46 -5.36 15.10 -3.11
C SER A 46 -4.99 15.41 -1.66
N LEU A 47 -5.75 14.83 -0.72
CA LEU A 47 -5.58 15.08 0.71
C LEU A 47 -4.56 14.11 1.34
N ASP A 48 -3.39 13.96 0.71
CA ASP A 48 -2.36 12.97 1.05
C ASP A 48 -1.93 13.03 2.51
N HIS A 49 -1.74 14.25 3.04
CA HIS A 49 -1.39 14.45 4.45
C HIS A 49 -2.51 14.01 5.41
N MET A 50 -3.77 14.18 5.01
CA MET A 50 -4.92 13.71 5.81
C MET A 50 -5.03 12.19 5.75
N ALA A 51 -4.83 11.58 4.58
CA ALA A 51 -4.75 10.13 4.42
C ALA A 51 -3.62 9.53 5.28
N TYR A 52 -2.43 10.14 5.26
CA TYR A 52 -1.30 9.75 6.10
C TYR A 52 -1.62 9.85 7.59
N ARG A 53 -2.17 10.98 8.03
CA ARG A 53 -2.55 11.20 9.43
C ARG A 53 -3.62 10.18 9.86
N ARG A 54 -4.63 9.95 9.03
CA ARG A 54 -5.72 9.02 9.34
C ARG A 54 -5.24 7.58 9.46
N LEU A 55 -4.32 7.15 8.61
CA LEU A 55 -3.65 5.86 8.74
C LEU A 55 -2.86 5.74 10.04
N ARG A 56 -2.10 6.78 10.41
CA ARG A 56 -1.36 6.80 11.68
C ARG A 56 -2.25 6.69 12.91
N GLU A 57 -3.43 7.30 12.86
CA GLU A 57 -4.42 7.23 13.96
C GLU A 57 -5.06 5.84 14.07
N LEU A 58 -5.43 5.22 12.96
CA LEU A 58 -6.19 3.96 12.95
C LEU A 58 -5.31 2.70 12.92
N MET A 59 -4.06 2.83 12.49
CA MET A 59 -3.09 1.74 12.37
C MET A 59 -1.74 2.15 12.97
N PRO A 60 -1.66 2.40 14.29
CA PRO A 60 -0.45 2.92 14.94
C PRO A 60 0.74 1.95 14.86
N ASP A 61 0.47 0.65 14.70
CA ASP A 61 1.50 -0.39 14.59
C ASP A 61 2.23 -0.40 13.24
N LEU A 62 1.75 0.36 12.24
CA LEU A 62 2.43 0.48 10.96
C LEU A 62 3.67 1.36 11.09
N ALA A 63 4.78 0.87 10.53
CA ALA A 63 5.99 1.65 10.39
C ALA A 63 5.73 2.88 9.50
N GLN A 64 6.42 4.00 9.79
CA GLN A 64 6.29 5.24 9.03
C GLN A 64 6.47 5.05 7.52
N ALA A 65 7.47 4.25 7.13
CA ALA A 65 7.74 3.95 5.73
C ALA A 65 6.60 3.18 5.06
N GLU A 66 5.94 2.27 5.80
CA GLU A 66 4.82 1.49 5.29
C GLU A 66 3.57 2.36 5.12
N VAL A 67 3.29 3.26 6.07
CA VAL A 67 2.21 4.26 5.92
C VAL A 67 2.46 5.14 4.69
N HIS A 68 3.67 5.68 4.55
CA HIS A 68 4.01 6.51 3.40
C HIS A 68 3.83 5.75 2.08
N LEU A 69 4.34 4.51 2.01
CA LEU A 69 4.19 3.66 0.83
C LEU A 69 2.71 3.41 0.48
N LEU A 70 1.87 3.11 1.48
CA LEU A 70 0.44 2.89 1.29
C LEU A 70 -0.27 4.12 0.73
N VAL A 71 0.06 5.32 1.22
CA VAL A 71 -0.50 6.58 0.72
C VAL A 71 -0.10 6.83 -0.74
N VAL A 72 1.19 6.65 -1.08
CA VAL A 72 1.70 6.81 -2.45
C VAL A 72 1.11 5.77 -3.41
N VAL A 73 0.91 4.53 -2.94
CA VAL A 73 0.28 3.49 -3.75
C VAL A 73 -1.21 3.80 -3.94
N ALA A 74 -1.91 4.22 -2.89
CA ALA A 74 -3.32 4.59 -2.97
C ALA A 74 -3.56 5.76 -3.92
N SER A 75 -2.69 6.78 -3.90
CA SER A 75 -2.82 7.93 -4.82
C SER A 75 -2.72 7.52 -6.28
N ARG A 76 -1.94 6.48 -6.60
CA ARG A 76 -1.84 5.92 -7.96
C ARG A 76 -3.01 5.04 -8.33
N ILE A 77 -3.52 4.25 -7.39
CA ILE A 77 -4.66 3.34 -7.63
C ILE A 77 -5.95 4.13 -7.84
N PHE A 78 -6.13 5.21 -7.09
CA PHE A 78 -7.33 6.04 -7.10
C PHE A 78 -7.17 7.33 -7.91
N ALA A 79 -6.03 7.53 -8.57
CA ALA A 79 -5.84 8.66 -9.47
C ALA A 79 -6.99 8.67 -10.50
N PRO A 80 -7.72 9.80 -10.65
CA PRO A 80 -8.71 9.92 -11.70
C PRO A 80 -8.02 9.74 -13.07
N ASP A 81 -8.67 8.99 -13.96
CA ASP A 81 -8.21 8.77 -15.32
C ASP A 81 -8.00 10.13 -16.01
N PRO A 82 -6.80 10.43 -16.55
CA PRO A 82 -6.58 11.67 -17.31
C PRO A 82 -7.33 11.56 -18.64
N ARG A 83 -8.58 12.03 -18.65
CA ARG A 83 -9.36 12.23 -19.89
C ARG A 83 -9.07 13.58 -20.52
#